data_AF-A0A9N9IMX3-F1
#
_entry.id   AF-A0A9N9IMX3-F1
#
_cell.length_a   1.000
_cell.length_b   1.000
_cell.length_c   1.000
_cell.angle_alpha   90.00
_cell.angle_beta   90.00
_cell.angle_gamma   90.00
#
_symmetry.space_group_name_H-M   'P 1'
#
loop_
_entity.id
_entity.type
_entity.pdbx_description
1 polymer ?
#
loop_
_entity_poly.entity_id
_entity_poly.type
_entity_poly.pdbx_seq_one_letter_code
_entity_poly.pdbx_strand_id
1 'polypeptide(L)'
;ESELKGSEEFNKFDEFIMFQNPLSESEVPNNLLQFQTPITCDRFHEISNEELILVNDENTQHTFYHNYPSNPYIHAIRKFGGKNYSQSYKIISLGQYPTKVIYTRKEKGINYKVPNNYQVETTLSGLTVLCKTQYQFSRKIAIKYIIEWTDENDQIKSRYSLSSAGAAGSLFLKEICNKPNSRVAGTILFGLDINFLQQMRENITQQSTISANRKRCFTELKSQSQKNKRITMVGKEIAAQTLTILKNNKFTSPSEEIIVTIEAIVLKINGEI
;
A
#
# COMPACT_ATOMS: atom_id res chain seq x y z
N GLU A 1 -34.30 -1.14 70.38
CA GLU A 1 -34.42 0.28 69.99
C GLU A 1 -33.85 0.39 68.58
N SER A 2 -34.63 0.25 67.50
CA SER A 2 -35.54 1.24 66.86
C SER A 2 -34.79 2.56 66.54
N GLU A 3 -34.70 3.11 65.34
CA GLU A 3 -35.56 3.16 64.12
C GLU A 3 -34.61 3.36 62.90
N LEU A 4 -34.77 2.84 61.66
CA LEU A 4 -35.84 2.87 60.65
C LEU A 4 -36.29 4.27 60.16
N LYS A 5 -35.82 4.65 58.97
CA LYS A 5 -36.48 5.40 57.86
C LYS A 5 -35.41 5.66 56.79
N GLY A 6 -35.49 5.25 55.53
CA GLY A 6 -36.59 5.23 54.55
C GLY A 6 -36.04 5.99 53.33
N SER A 7 -35.58 5.32 52.27
CA SER A 7 -36.32 5.01 51.04
C SER A 7 -37.02 6.24 50.42
N GLU A 8 -36.48 6.73 49.30
CA GLU A 8 -37.27 7.27 48.19
C GLU A 8 -36.42 7.29 46.91
N GLU A 9 -36.65 6.29 46.06
CA GLU A 9 -36.50 6.42 44.61
C GLU A 9 -37.52 7.46 44.12
N PHE A 10 -37.07 8.41 43.30
CA PHE A 10 -37.96 9.05 42.34
C PHE A 10 -37.28 9.13 40.97
N ASN A 11 -37.92 8.44 40.04
CA ASN A 11 -37.72 8.46 38.60
C ASN A 11 -37.67 9.88 38.04
N LYS A 12 -36.79 10.10 37.07
CA LYS A 12 -37.03 11.09 36.02
C LYS A 12 -36.57 10.52 34.67
N PHE A 13 -37.44 9.68 34.12
CA PHE A 13 -37.59 9.55 32.68
C PHE A 13 -38.46 10.71 32.17
N ASP A 14 -38.35 10.93 30.86
CA ASP A 14 -39.21 11.76 30.01
C ASP A 14 -38.87 13.25 29.92
N GLU A 15 -38.04 13.57 28.92
CA GLU A 15 -38.30 14.72 28.06
C GLU A 15 -38.38 14.23 26.60
N PHE A 16 -39.56 13.71 26.29
CA PHE A 16 -40.10 13.56 24.95
C PHE A 16 -40.26 14.95 24.32
N ILE A 17 -39.45 15.31 23.33
CA ILE A 17 -39.84 16.37 22.38
C ILE A 17 -40.62 15.71 21.25
N MET A 18 -41.92 15.90 21.35
CA MET A 18 -42.96 15.59 20.37
C MET A 18 -42.78 16.47 19.13
N PHE A 19 -42.50 15.86 17.97
CA PHE A 19 -42.88 16.47 16.71
C PHE A 19 -44.07 15.70 16.13
N GLN A 20 -45.18 16.41 16.02
CA GLN A 20 -46.44 15.96 15.46
C GLN A 20 -46.27 15.58 13.98
N ASN A 21 -46.75 14.39 13.62
CA ASN A 21 -47.07 14.03 12.24
C ASN A 21 -48.56 14.35 11.99
N PRO A 22 -48.92 15.10 10.94
CA PRO A 22 -50.21 14.94 10.28
C PRO A 22 -50.06 13.93 9.14
N LEU A 23 -50.88 12.88 9.18
CA LEU A 23 -51.15 12.01 8.04
C LEU A 23 -51.82 12.81 6.91
N SER A 24 -51.33 12.65 5.68
CA SER A 24 -52.18 12.71 4.49
C SER A 24 -51.65 11.71 3.46
N GLU A 25 -52.47 10.71 3.18
CA GLU A 25 -52.30 9.72 2.11
C GLU A 25 -52.44 10.39 0.74
N SER A 26 -51.46 10.18 -0.14
CA SER A 26 -51.70 10.04 -1.58
C SER A 26 -50.52 9.29 -2.21
N GLU A 27 -50.85 8.28 -2.99
CA GLU A 27 -49.98 7.22 -3.51
C GLU A 27 -49.00 7.67 -4.63
N VAL A 28 -48.00 6.79 -4.86
CA VAL A 28 -47.23 6.53 -6.12
C VAL A 28 -45.95 7.37 -6.39
N PRO A 29 -44.84 6.80 -6.92
CA PRO A 29 -44.13 5.56 -6.58
C PRO A 29 -42.61 5.79 -6.28
N ASN A 30 -42.01 4.78 -5.64
CA ASN A 30 -40.60 4.67 -5.26
C ASN A 30 -39.59 5.02 -6.38
N ASN A 31 -38.69 5.98 -6.09
CA ASN A 31 -37.23 5.87 -6.23
C ASN A 31 -36.59 7.24 -5.92
N LEU A 32 -36.27 7.49 -4.64
CA LEU A 32 -35.41 8.61 -4.24
C LEU A 32 -34.44 8.12 -3.15
N LEU A 33 -33.17 8.00 -3.53
CA LEU A 33 -32.04 7.81 -2.62
C LEU A 33 -31.90 9.09 -1.78
N GLN A 34 -32.22 9.00 -0.49
CA GLN A 34 -32.09 10.10 0.45
C GLN A 34 -30.65 10.15 0.97
N PHE A 35 -29.90 11.17 0.56
CA PHE A 35 -28.63 11.54 1.21
C PHE A 35 -28.93 12.32 2.48
N GLN A 36 -28.45 11.84 3.63
CA GLN A 36 -28.33 12.63 4.85
C GLN A 36 -26.91 12.50 5.40
N THR A 37 -26.16 13.60 5.33
CA THR A 37 -24.97 13.84 6.15
C THR A 37 -25.41 14.28 7.57
N PRO A 38 -24.49 14.15 8.54
CA PRO A 38 -24.06 15.37 9.20
C PRO A 38 -22.56 15.58 8.99
N ILE A 39 -22.25 16.78 8.52
CA ILE A 39 -20.91 17.36 8.52
C ILE A 39 -20.58 17.73 9.97
N THR A 40 -19.49 17.17 10.49
CA THR A 40 -18.63 17.90 11.44
C THR A 40 -17.22 17.83 10.89
N CYS A 41 -16.76 18.97 10.40
CA CYS A 41 -15.49 19.17 9.74
C CYS A 41 -14.49 19.70 10.76
N ASP A 42 -13.32 19.09 10.84
CA ASP A 42 -12.09 19.86 10.97
C ASP A 42 -10.98 19.22 10.14
N ARG A 43 -10.77 19.86 8.98
CA ARG A 43 -9.59 19.88 8.10
C ARG A 43 -8.90 18.56 7.72
N PHE A 44 -9.23 18.09 6.51
CA PHE A 44 -8.22 17.81 5.48
C PHE A 44 -8.72 18.33 4.13
N HIS A 45 -7.92 19.15 3.46
CA HIS A 45 -8.17 19.64 2.11
C HIS A 45 -7.89 18.54 1.07
N GLU A 46 -8.79 18.49 0.09
CA GLU A 46 -8.69 17.94 -1.26
C GLU A 46 -8.10 16.53 -1.44
N ILE A 47 -8.97 15.52 -1.35
CA ILE A 47 -8.79 14.27 -2.07
C ILE A 47 -9.49 14.46 -3.42
N SER A 48 -8.71 14.65 -4.48
CA SER A 48 -9.22 14.39 -5.83
C SER A 48 -9.73 12.93 -5.82
N ASN A 49 -10.96 12.71 -6.29
CA ASN A 49 -11.65 11.42 -6.27
C ASN A 49 -10.97 10.41 -7.22
N GLU A 50 -9.75 9.98 -6.91
CA GLU A 50 -9.18 8.75 -7.44
C GLU A 50 -9.71 7.59 -6.61
N GLU A 51 -10.36 6.63 -7.25
CA GLU A 51 -10.97 5.46 -6.62
C GLU A 51 -9.91 4.68 -5.83
N LEU A 52 -9.98 4.75 -4.49
CA LEU A 52 -9.06 4.03 -3.61
C LEU A 52 -9.33 2.53 -3.66
N ILE A 53 -8.28 1.74 -3.90
CA ILE A 53 -8.29 0.28 -3.86
C ILE A 53 -8.34 -0.17 -2.40
N LEU A 54 -9.32 -1.01 -2.09
CA LEU A 54 -9.48 -1.68 -0.79
C LEU A 54 -8.82 -3.06 -0.82
N VAL A 55 -7.85 -3.29 0.06
CA VAL A 55 -7.20 -4.60 0.23
C VAL A 55 -7.36 -5.08 1.67
N ASN A 56 -8.06 -6.19 1.86
CA ASN A 56 -8.17 -6.85 3.16
C ASN A 56 -7.13 -7.97 3.27
N ASP A 57 -6.28 -7.90 4.29
CA ASP A 57 -5.36 -8.98 4.64
C ASP A 57 -5.87 -9.72 5.89
N GLU A 58 -6.54 -10.84 5.63
CA GLU A 58 -7.12 -11.71 6.66
C GLU A 58 -6.05 -12.27 7.61
N ASN A 59 -4.80 -12.42 7.15
CA ASN A 59 -3.72 -12.98 7.96
C ASN A 59 -3.23 -12.00 9.03
N THR A 60 -3.30 -10.69 8.75
CA THR A 60 -2.76 -9.65 9.62
C THR A 60 -3.82 -8.77 10.27
N GLN A 61 -5.10 -8.98 9.93
CA GLN A 61 -6.24 -8.15 10.35
C GLN A 61 -6.08 -6.68 9.96
N HIS A 62 -5.37 -6.43 8.86
CA HIS A 62 -5.20 -5.11 8.26
C HIS A 62 -6.14 -4.94 7.08
N THR A 63 -6.72 -3.75 7.00
CA THR A 63 -7.36 -3.25 5.80
C THR A 63 -6.54 -2.08 5.28
N PHE A 64 -6.15 -2.12 4.00
CA PHE A 64 -5.39 -1.08 3.33
C PHE A 64 -6.26 -0.34 2.31
N TYR A 65 -6.10 0.97 2.25
CA TYR A 65 -6.74 1.88 1.29
C TYR A 65 -5.64 2.62 0.53
N HIS A 66 -5.56 2.45 -0.79
CA HIS A 66 -4.50 3.06 -1.59
C HIS A 66 -4.86 3.17 -3.08
N ASN A 67 -4.17 4.04 -3.79
CA ASN A 67 -4.09 4.11 -5.25
C ASN A 67 -2.61 4.01 -5.72
N TYR A 68 -1.76 3.37 -4.92
CA TYR A 68 -0.36 3.10 -5.27
C TYR A 68 -0.25 2.29 -6.57
N PRO A 69 0.66 2.64 -7.52
CA PRO A 69 1.74 3.62 -7.39
C PRO A 69 1.40 5.08 -7.74
N SER A 70 0.19 5.39 -8.23
CA SER A 70 -0.20 6.76 -8.60
C SER A 70 -0.10 7.73 -7.43
N ASN A 71 -0.37 7.25 -6.22
CA ASN A 71 -0.18 7.98 -4.98
C ASN A 71 0.71 7.17 -4.02
N PRO A 72 1.76 7.78 -3.43
CA PRO A 72 2.64 7.08 -2.48
C PRO A 72 2.00 6.79 -1.12
N TYR A 73 0.86 7.38 -0.81
CA TYR A 73 0.18 7.22 0.48
C TYR A 73 -0.66 5.95 0.53
N ILE A 74 -0.53 5.21 1.63
CA ILE A 74 -1.30 4.02 1.97
C ILE A 74 -1.85 4.23 3.37
N HIS A 75 -3.17 4.16 3.51
CA HIS A 75 -3.82 4.17 4.82
C HIS A 75 -4.14 2.74 5.23
N ALA A 76 -3.79 2.38 6.46
CA ALA A 76 -4.03 1.08 7.04
C ALA A 76 -4.89 1.20 8.29
N ILE A 77 -5.87 0.31 8.43
CA ILE A 77 -6.65 0.13 9.64
C ILE A 77 -6.41 -1.28 10.14
N ARG A 78 -5.87 -1.40 11.36
CA ARG A 78 -5.68 -2.67 12.04
C ARG A 78 -6.76 -2.88 13.09
N LYS A 79 -7.43 -4.02 13.06
CA LYS A 79 -8.32 -4.45 14.15
C LYS A 79 -7.53 -5.24 15.19
N PHE A 80 -7.52 -4.80 16.43
CA PHE A 80 -6.87 -5.52 17.53
C PHE A 80 -7.59 -5.26 18.85
N GLY A 81 -7.95 -6.32 19.59
CA GLY A 81 -8.64 -6.18 20.87
C GLY A 81 -9.97 -5.41 20.80
N GLY A 82 -10.70 -5.55 19.69
CA GLY A 82 -11.95 -4.82 19.44
C GLY A 82 -11.78 -3.33 19.08
N LYS A 83 -10.54 -2.83 18.97
CA LYS A 83 -10.24 -1.44 18.60
C LYS A 83 -9.61 -1.36 17.21
N ASN A 84 -9.88 -0.24 16.54
CA ASN A 84 -9.24 0.12 15.28
C ASN A 84 -8.02 0.99 15.55
N TYR A 85 -6.89 0.62 14.95
CA TYR A 85 -5.66 1.39 14.98
C TYR A 85 -5.33 1.83 13.56
N SER A 86 -5.38 3.14 13.32
CA SER A 86 -5.03 3.73 12.04
C SER A 86 -3.52 3.99 11.94
N GLN A 87 -2.93 3.65 10.81
CA GLN A 87 -1.55 3.96 10.47
C GLN A 87 -1.49 4.44 9.01
N SER A 88 -0.69 5.46 8.73
CA SER A 88 -0.43 5.93 7.37
C SER A 88 1.01 5.66 6.99
N TYR A 89 1.22 5.27 5.75
CA TYR A 89 2.53 5.05 5.15
C TYR A 89 2.66 5.90 3.91
N LYS A 90 3.80 6.55 3.74
CA LYS A 90 4.20 7.19 2.50
C LYS A 90 5.40 6.44 1.94
N ILE A 91 5.17 5.70 0.87
CA ILE A 91 6.22 4.90 0.23
C ILE A 91 7.14 5.85 -0.54
N ILE A 92 8.38 5.99 -0.07
CA ILE A 92 9.39 6.85 -0.72
C ILE A 92 10.20 6.04 -1.72
N SER A 93 10.58 4.82 -1.37
CA SER A 93 11.28 3.89 -2.26
C SER A 93 10.80 2.48 -1.99
N LEU A 94 10.35 1.77 -3.02
CA LEU A 94 9.89 0.38 -2.90
C LEU A 94 11.05 -0.58 -2.59
N GLY A 95 12.29 -0.23 -2.96
CA GLY A 95 13.45 -1.10 -2.82
C GLY A 95 13.39 -2.35 -3.70
N GLN A 96 14.38 -3.23 -3.57
CA GLN A 96 14.52 -4.45 -4.38
C GLN A 96 14.98 -5.63 -3.53
N TYR A 97 14.58 -6.85 -3.90
CA TYR A 97 15.07 -8.05 -3.25
C TYR A 97 16.45 -8.44 -3.82
N PRO A 98 17.48 -8.58 -2.98
CA PRO A 98 18.76 -9.10 -3.44
C PRO A 98 18.65 -10.60 -3.74
N THR A 99 19.63 -11.16 -4.46
CA THR A 99 19.66 -12.60 -4.81
C THR A 99 19.48 -13.51 -3.60
N LYS A 100 20.09 -13.14 -2.47
CA LYS A 100 19.92 -13.84 -1.19
C LYS A 100 19.06 -12.99 -0.25
N VAL A 101 17.76 -13.24 -0.27
CA VAL A 101 16.76 -12.53 0.55
C VAL A 101 16.82 -13.00 2.00
N ILE A 102 16.79 -12.05 2.94
CA ILE A 102 16.58 -12.31 4.36
C ILE A 102 15.11 -12.09 4.68
N TYR A 103 14.58 -12.96 5.55
CA TYR A 103 13.21 -12.91 6.04
C TYR A 103 13.18 -12.37 7.47
N THR A 104 12.08 -11.72 7.85
CA THR A 104 11.82 -11.41 9.25
C THR A 104 11.72 -12.69 10.09
N ARG A 105 11.86 -12.56 11.40
CA ARG A 105 11.60 -13.69 12.31
C ARG A 105 10.15 -14.17 12.10
N LYS A 106 9.97 -15.50 12.05
CA LYS A 106 8.66 -16.12 11.94
C LYS A 106 7.85 -15.83 13.22
N GLU A 107 6.71 -15.17 13.06
CA GLU A 107 5.78 -14.86 14.14
C GLU A 107 4.39 -15.35 13.71
N LYS A 108 3.74 -16.17 14.55
CA LYS A 108 2.44 -16.81 14.25
C LYS A 108 2.39 -17.51 12.88
N GLY A 109 3.50 -18.11 12.45
CA GLY A 109 3.58 -18.80 11.18
C GLY A 109 4.01 -17.94 9.98
N ILE A 110 4.04 -16.61 10.13
CA ILE A 110 4.25 -15.65 9.04
C ILE A 110 5.65 -15.05 9.14
N ASN A 111 6.32 -14.88 8.00
CA ASN A 111 7.53 -14.08 7.86
C ASN A 111 7.46 -13.27 6.56
N TYR A 112 8.18 -12.15 6.53
CA TYR A 112 8.15 -11.21 5.40
C TYR A 112 9.53 -11.09 4.79
N LYS A 113 9.58 -10.97 3.46
CA LYS A 113 10.83 -10.71 2.74
C LYS A 113 11.24 -9.26 2.98
N VAL A 114 12.49 -9.03 3.39
CA VAL A 114 12.98 -7.68 3.64
C VAL A 114 13.66 -7.12 2.38
N PRO A 115 13.13 -6.06 1.74
CA PRO A 115 13.77 -5.44 0.59
C PRO A 115 15.04 -4.67 0.98
N ASN A 116 15.96 -4.51 0.03
CA ASN A 116 17.10 -3.58 0.14
C ASN A 116 16.72 -2.19 -0.37
N ASN A 117 17.27 -1.14 0.23
CA ASN A 117 17.05 0.27 -0.12
C ASN A 117 15.56 0.68 -0.12
N TYR A 118 14.74 0.01 0.67
CA TYR A 118 13.35 0.39 0.87
C TYR A 118 13.26 1.51 1.88
N GLN A 119 12.34 2.45 1.64
CA GLN A 119 12.14 3.65 2.44
C GLN A 119 10.65 3.95 2.55
N VAL A 120 10.18 4.12 3.77
CA VAL A 120 8.80 4.47 4.08
C VAL A 120 8.75 5.48 5.20
N GLU A 121 8.00 6.56 4.98
CA GLU A 121 7.69 7.52 6.02
C GLU A 121 6.38 7.12 6.71
N THR A 122 6.34 7.24 8.03
CA THR A 122 5.19 6.88 8.84
C THR A 122 5.21 7.64 10.17
N THR A 123 4.25 7.37 11.06
CA THR A 123 4.19 8.01 12.37
C THR A 123 4.49 7.00 13.48
N LEU A 124 5.33 7.38 14.43
CA LEU A 124 5.61 6.61 15.64
C LEU A 124 5.56 7.53 16.87
N SER A 125 4.65 7.24 17.80
CA SER A 125 4.44 8.06 19.01
C SER A 125 4.15 9.54 18.70
N GLY A 126 3.42 9.83 17.63
CA GLY A 126 3.07 11.19 17.20
C GLY A 126 4.15 11.91 16.40
N LEU A 127 5.31 11.30 16.20
CA LEU A 127 6.41 11.86 15.41
C LEU A 127 6.47 11.21 14.03
N THR A 128 6.71 12.01 12.99
CA THR A 128 7.01 11.52 11.65
C THR A 128 8.41 10.93 11.62
N VAL A 129 8.51 9.69 11.13
CA VAL A 129 9.76 8.94 11.05
C VAL A 129 9.91 8.30 9.68
N LEU A 130 11.14 8.32 9.16
CA LEU A 130 11.53 7.66 7.93
C LEU A 130 12.23 6.34 8.25
N CYS A 131 11.56 5.23 7.97
CA CYS A 131 12.09 3.89 8.15
C CYS A 131 12.81 3.43 6.88
N LYS A 132 14.04 2.92 7.00
CA LYS A 132 14.83 2.42 5.87
C LYS A 132 15.44 1.05 6.13
N THR A 133 15.54 0.24 5.08
CA THR A 133 16.29 -1.02 5.13
C THR A 133 17.50 -0.95 4.20
N GLN A 134 18.67 -1.34 4.72
CA GLN A 134 19.90 -1.37 3.95
C GLN A 134 20.66 -2.67 4.21
N TYR A 135 20.91 -3.44 3.15
CA TYR A 135 21.71 -4.65 3.22
C TYR A 135 23.20 -4.31 3.31
N GLN A 136 23.91 -5.04 4.17
CA GLN A 136 25.35 -4.99 4.29
C GLN A 136 25.93 -6.32 3.80
N PHE A 137 26.57 -6.28 2.63
CA PHE A 137 27.22 -7.42 2.00
C PHE A 137 28.69 -7.48 2.44
N SER A 138 28.91 -7.98 3.66
CA SER A 138 30.26 -8.28 4.18
C SER A 138 30.47 -9.80 4.25
N ARG A 139 31.26 -10.31 5.21
CA ARG A 139 31.42 -11.76 5.44
C ARG A 139 30.09 -12.46 5.79
N LYS A 140 29.16 -11.73 6.41
CA LYS A 140 27.78 -12.18 6.68
C LYS A 140 26.81 -11.12 6.17
N ILE A 141 25.78 -11.55 5.44
CA ILE A 141 24.70 -10.66 5.02
C ILE A 141 23.91 -10.25 6.26
N ALA A 142 23.84 -8.95 6.51
CA ALA A 142 23.05 -8.35 7.58
C ALA A 142 22.17 -7.22 7.02
N ILE A 143 21.11 -6.87 7.74
CA ILE A 143 20.24 -5.75 7.40
C ILE A 143 20.36 -4.70 8.48
N LYS A 144 20.63 -3.48 8.05
CA LYS A 144 20.52 -2.27 8.86
C LYS A 144 19.10 -1.74 8.75
N TYR A 145 18.36 -1.81 9.85
CA TYR A 145 17.04 -1.19 10.01
C TYR A 145 17.25 0.20 10.59
N ILE A 146 16.96 1.23 9.83
CA ILE A 146 17.24 2.63 10.18
C ILE A 146 15.91 3.34 10.43
N ILE A 147 15.88 4.18 11.46
CA ILE A 147 14.82 5.15 11.70
C ILE A 147 15.48 6.52 11.70
N GLU A 148 15.03 7.35 10.78
CA GLU A 148 15.38 8.76 10.67
C GLU A 148 14.20 9.61 11.14
N TRP A 149 14.51 10.73 11.79
CA TRP A 149 13.53 11.73 12.17
C TRP A 149 14.16 13.11 12.14
N THR A 150 13.32 14.12 12.06
CA THR A 150 13.72 15.52 12.18
C THR A 150 13.55 15.94 13.64
N ASP A 151 14.58 16.52 14.24
CA ASP A 151 14.49 17.09 15.58
C ASP A 151 13.87 18.51 15.57
N GLU A 152 13.75 19.11 16.74
CA GLU A 152 13.19 20.46 16.92
C GLU A 152 13.97 21.58 16.22
N ASN A 153 15.21 21.31 15.78
CA ASN A 153 16.08 22.26 15.08
C ASN A 153 16.16 21.96 13.58
N ASP A 154 15.18 21.23 13.04
CA ASP A 154 15.14 20.75 11.66
C ASP A 154 16.35 19.90 11.23
N GLN A 155 17.08 19.32 12.20
CA GLN A 155 18.20 18.45 11.88
C GLN A 155 17.74 17.00 11.74
N ILE A 156 18.17 16.37 10.65
CA ILE A 156 17.95 14.94 10.42
C ILE A 156 18.85 14.14 11.36
N LYS A 157 18.23 13.37 12.25
CA LYS A 157 18.90 12.40 13.13
C LYS A 157 18.53 10.99 12.70
N SER A 158 19.38 10.03 13.06
CA SER A 158 19.12 8.62 12.77
C SER A 158 19.57 7.69 13.89
N ARG A 159 18.86 6.56 13.99
CA ARG A 159 19.24 5.38 14.77
C ARG A 159 19.04 4.14 13.94
N TYR A 160 19.78 3.09 14.27
CA TYR A 160 19.64 1.84 13.57
C TYR A 160 19.79 0.63 14.49
N SER A 161 19.27 -0.49 14.03
CA SER A 161 19.53 -1.81 14.61
C SER A 161 19.93 -2.80 13.51
N LEU A 162 20.87 -3.68 13.83
CA LEU A 162 21.21 -4.85 13.00
C LEU A 162 20.40 -6.10 13.41
N SER A 163 19.65 -6.02 14.53
CA SER A 163 18.95 -7.16 15.10
C SER A 163 17.55 -7.33 14.50
N SER A 164 16.75 -6.26 14.43
CA SER A 164 15.42 -6.27 13.81
C SER A 164 14.85 -4.86 13.64
N ALA A 165 13.82 -4.72 12.80
CA ALA A 165 13.02 -3.50 12.68
C ALA A 165 12.40 -3.07 14.03
N GLY A 166 11.89 -4.03 14.81
CA GLY A 166 11.26 -3.73 16.10
C GLY A 166 12.27 -3.23 17.14
N ALA A 167 13.51 -3.72 17.08
CA ALA A 167 14.60 -3.24 17.92
C ALA A 167 14.99 -1.79 17.57
N ALA A 168 15.04 -1.44 16.27
CA ALA A 168 15.26 -0.05 15.86
C ALA A 168 14.14 0.87 16.38
N GLY A 169 12.88 0.45 16.24
CA GLY A 169 11.73 1.19 16.77
C GLY A 169 11.74 1.33 18.29
N SER A 170 12.15 0.29 19.01
CA SER A 170 12.26 0.33 20.48
C SER A 170 13.39 1.25 20.94
N LEU A 171 14.52 1.30 20.22
CA LEU A 171 15.60 2.27 20.48
C LEU A 171 15.09 3.71 20.32
N PHE A 172 14.36 4.00 19.23
CA PHE A 172 13.74 5.30 19.02
C PHE A 172 12.77 5.67 20.16
N LEU A 173 11.86 4.77 20.52
CA LEU A 173 10.90 5.01 21.61
C LEU A 173 11.58 5.27 22.96
N LYS A 174 12.65 4.51 23.25
CA LYS A 174 13.42 4.67 24.48
C LYS A 174 14.16 6.00 24.53
N GLU A 175 14.92 6.33 23.49
CA GLU A 175 15.83 7.47 23.49
C GLU A 175 15.11 8.80 23.23
N ILE A 176 14.07 8.78 22.38
CA ILE A 176 13.45 10.00 21.86
C ILE A 176 12.07 10.25 22.48
N CYS A 177 11.28 9.19 22.69
CA CYS A 177 9.92 9.33 23.21
C CYS A 177 9.81 9.11 24.73
N ASN A 178 10.93 8.89 25.44
CA ASN A 178 10.97 8.53 26.86
C ASN A 178 10.02 7.35 27.23
N LYS A 179 9.97 6.34 26.35
CA LYS A 179 9.09 5.17 26.47
C LYS A 179 9.91 3.86 26.51
N PRO A 180 10.73 3.64 27.56
CA PRO A 180 11.72 2.55 27.61
C PRO A 180 11.12 1.14 27.60
N ASN A 181 9.88 0.98 28.06
CA ASN A 181 9.18 -0.31 28.13
C ASN A 181 8.21 -0.53 26.96
N SER A 182 8.06 0.47 26.08
CA SER A 182 7.16 0.34 24.92
C SER A 182 7.82 -0.50 23.84
N ARG A 183 7.03 -1.41 23.26
CA ARG A 183 7.44 -2.24 22.14
C ARG A 183 6.62 -1.88 20.91
N VAL A 184 7.25 -1.93 19.76
CA VAL A 184 6.60 -1.72 18.48
C VAL A 184 6.80 -2.93 17.58
N ALA A 185 5.74 -3.32 16.88
CA ALA A 185 5.81 -4.35 15.87
C ALA A 185 6.62 -3.80 14.68
N GLY A 186 7.86 -4.26 14.54
CA GLY A 186 8.78 -3.75 13.52
C GLY A 186 8.30 -3.97 12.08
N THR A 187 7.58 -5.06 11.83
CA THR A 187 6.98 -5.34 10.52
C THR A 187 5.94 -4.30 10.16
N ILE A 188 5.09 -3.93 11.12
CA ILE A 188 4.07 -2.88 10.95
C ILE A 188 4.74 -1.52 10.80
N LEU A 189 5.66 -1.16 11.70
CA LEU A 189 6.36 0.13 11.64
C LEU A 189 7.05 0.36 10.29
N PHE A 190 7.65 -0.67 9.71
CA PHE A 190 8.30 -0.59 8.41
C PHE A 190 7.34 -0.91 7.25
N GLY A 191 6.06 -1.23 7.48
CA GLY A 191 5.13 -1.64 6.43
C GLY A 191 5.62 -2.87 5.63
N LEU A 192 6.36 -3.78 6.27
CA LEU A 192 6.86 -5.01 5.64
C LEU A 192 5.75 -6.06 5.45
N ASP A 193 4.66 -5.92 6.19
CA ASP A 193 3.47 -6.77 6.13
C ASP A 193 2.47 -6.35 5.04
N ILE A 194 2.76 -5.27 4.30
CA ILE A 194 1.93 -4.82 3.19
C ILE A 194 2.17 -5.72 1.97
N ASN A 195 1.36 -6.78 1.84
CA ASN A 195 1.58 -7.86 0.88
C ASN A 195 1.57 -7.41 -0.60
N PHE A 196 0.70 -6.46 -0.98
CA PHE A 196 0.66 -5.99 -2.38
C PHE A 196 1.96 -5.28 -2.79
N LEU A 197 2.66 -4.62 -1.86
CA LEU A 197 3.99 -4.04 -2.12
C LEU A 197 5.04 -5.15 -2.33
N GLN A 198 4.95 -6.27 -1.61
CA GLN A 198 5.80 -7.43 -1.86
C GLN A 198 5.56 -8.00 -3.27
N GLN A 199 4.30 -8.19 -3.66
CA GLN A 199 3.95 -8.68 -4.99
C GLN A 199 4.50 -7.76 -6.11
N MET A 200 4.40 -6.43 -5.93
CA MET A 200 4.98 -5.49 -6.88
C MET A 200 6.50 -5.63 -7.01
N ARG A 201 7.24 -5.77 -5.89
CA ARG A 201 8.71 -6.00 -5.91
C ARG A 201 9.09 -7.28 -6.64
N GLU A 202 8.32 -8.35 -6.43
CA GLU A 202 8.53 -9.63 -7.09
C GLU A 202 8.29 -9.53 -8.59
N ASN A 203 7.23 -8.83 -9.02
CA ASN A 203 6.95 -8.58 -10.43
C ASN A 203 8.07 -7.79 -11.11
N ILE A 204 8.59 -6.73 -10.47
CA ILE A 204 9.72 -5.95 -10.96
C ILE A 204 10.97 -6.82 -11.10
N THR A 205 11.24 -7.67 -10.10
CA THR A 205 12.40 -8.57 -10.09
C THR A 205 12.30 -9.64 -11.18
N GLN A 206 11.11 -10.18 -11.42
CA GLN A 206 10.86 -11.12 -12.52
C GLN A 206 11.03 -10.43 -13.87
N GLN A 207 10.49 -9.22 -14.05
CA GLN A 207 10.67 -8.45 -15.28
C GLN A 207 12.14 -8.11 -15.56
N SER A 208 12.92 -7.72 -14.56
CA SER A 208 14.35 -7.42 -14.70
C SER A 208 15.19 -8.67 -15.01
N THR A 209 14.87 -9.81 -14.37
CA THR A 209 15.54 -11.09 -14.64
C THR A 209 15.22 -11.60 -16.06
N ILE A 210 13.99 -11.40 -16.55
CA ILE A 210 13.61 -11.75 -17.92
C ILE A 210 14.24 -10.76 -18.93
N SER A 211 14.38 -9.48 -18.56
CA SER A 211 15.00 -8.45 -19.42
C SER A 211 16.51 -8.66 -19.60
N ALA A 212 17.22 -9.12 -18.56
CA ALA A 212 18.67 -9.30 -18.64
C ALA A 212 19.12 -10.51 -19.48
N ASN A 213 18.24 -11.52 -19.68
CA ASN A 213 18.69 -12.80 -20.23
C ASN A 213 18.05 -13.25 -21.55
N ARG A 214 17.03 -12.59 -22.15
CA ARG A 214 16.50 -13.08 -23.45
C ARG A 214 15.53 -12.21 -24.25
N LYS A 215 15.32 -10.93 -23.94
CA LYS A 215 14.45 -10.08 -24.77
C LYS A 215 15.27 -9.40 -25.87
N ARG A 216 15.34 -10.01 -27.06
CA ARG A 216 15.79 -9.32 -28.27
C ARG A 216 14.58 -8.75 -28.98
N CYS A 217 14.68 -7.52 -29.48
CA CYS A 217 13.63 -6.98 -30.32
C CYS A 217 13.50 -7.86 -31.58
N PHE A 218 12.29 -8.04 -32.11
CA PHE A 218 12.12 -8.81 -33.35
C PHE A 218 12.87 -8.17 -34.53
N THR A 219 13.15 -6.86 -34.45
CA THR A 219 13.96 -6.10 -35.42
C THR A 219 15.45 -6.46 -35.36
N GLU A 220 15.92 -7.05 -34.26
CA GLU A 220 17.32 -7.44 -34.04
C GLU A 220 17.61 -8.91 -34.38
N LEU A 221 16.58 -9.67 -34.77
CA LEU A 221 16.72 -11.07 -35.16
C LEU A 221 17.40 -11.17 -36.53
N LYS A 222 18.71 -11.47 -36.56
CA LYS A 222 19.43 -11.81 -37.79
C LYS A 222 18.93 -13.16 -38.35
N SER A 223 18.64 -13.19 -39.65
CA SER A 223 17.61 -14.04 -40.32
C SER A 223 17.97 -15.51 -40.60
N GLN A 224 18.94 -16.12 -39.90
CA GLN A 224 19.45 -17.43 -40.32
C GLN A 224 18.64 -18.64 -39.83
N SER A 225 17.78 -18.52 -38.81
CA SER A 225 16.93 -19.64 -38.36
C SER A 225 15.48 -19.49 -38.83
N GLN A 226 14.83 -20.62 -39.20
CA GLN A 226 13.40 -20.66 -39.54
C GLN A 226 12.52 -20.15 -38.38
N LYS A 227 12.93 -20.44 -37.14
CA LYS A 227 12.29 -19.95 -35.92
C LYS A 227 12.30 -18.41 -35.85
N ASN A 228 13.44 -17.77 -36.12
CA ASN A 228 13.54 -16.31 -36.10
C ASN A 228 12.67 -15.69 -37.20
N LYS A 229 12.59 -16.30 -38.39
CA LYS A 229 11.70 -15.82 -39.47
C LYS A 229 10.23 -15.81 -39.04
N ARG A 230 9.74 -16.90 -38.43
CA ARG A 230 8.37 -16.99 -37.92
C ARG A 230 8.09 -15.91 -36.86
N ILE A 231 9.01 -15.71 -35.92
CA ILE A 231 8.88 -14.69 -34.86
C ILE A 231 8.87 -13.27 -35.45
N THR A 232 9.76 -12.96 -36.40
CA THR A 232 9.79 -11.65 -37.07
C THR A 232 8.51 -11.37 -37.84
N MET A 233 7.94 -12.38 -38.51
CA MET A 233 6.68 -12.23 -39.26
C MET A 233 5.51 -11.91 -38.32
N VAL A 234 5.35 -12.69 -37.24
CA VAL A 234 4.32 -12.44 -36.21
C VAL A 234 4.50 -11.06 -35.57
N GLY A 235 5.74 -10.65 -35.27
CA GLY A 235 6.02 -9.32 -34.72
C GLY A 235 5.58 -8.18 -35.65
N LYS A 236 5.80 -8.33 -36.96
CA LYS A 236 5.35 -7.35 -37.97
C LYS A 236 3.83 -7.30 -38.09
N GLU A 237 3.16 -8.45 -38.10
CA GLU A 237 1.70 -8.53 -38.17
C GLU A 237 1.05 -7.91 -36.94
N ILE A 238 1.55 -8.24 -35.74
CA ILE A 238 1.07 -7.64 -34.49
C ILE A 238 1.25 -6.13 -34.52
N ALA A 239 2.40 -5.62 -34.98
CA ALA A 239 2.63 -4.18 -35.08
C ALA A 239 1.62 -3.51 -36.04
N ALA A 240 1.39 -4.09 -37.22
CA ALA A 240 0.43 -3.56 -38.18
C ALA A 240 -1.02 -3.60 -37.67
N GLN A 241 -1.44 -4.71 -37.06
CA GLN A 241 -2.77 -4.84 -36.47
C GLN A 241 -2.97 -3.89 -35.29
N THR A 242 -1.94 -3.73 -34.44
CA THR A 242 -1.95 -2.78 -33.33
C THR A 242 -2.23 -1.36 -33.83
N LEU A 243 -1.47 -0.90 -34.83
CA LEU A 243 -1.68 0.43 -35.41
C LEU A 243 -3.11 0.60 -35.95
N THR A 244 -3.65 -0.44 -36.58
CA THR A 244 -5.03 -0.44 -37.09
C THR A 244 -6.05 -0.36 -35.96
N ILE A 245 -5.88 -1.14 -34.89
CA ILE A 245 -6.75 -1.13 -33.71
C ILE A 245 -6.73 0.25 -33.04
N LEU A 246 -5.54 0.84 -32.88
CA LEU A 246 -5.39 2.16 -32.27
C LEU A 246 -6.11 3.25 -33.07
N LYS A 247 -6.01 3.21 -34.40
CA LYS A 247 -6.74 4.11 -35.29
C LYS A 247 -8.25 3.92 -35.21
N ASN A 248 -8.73 2.67 -35.29
CA ASN A 248 -10.16 2.37 -35.26
C ASN A 248 -10.83 2.79 -33.94
N ASN A 249 -10.08 2.77 -32.83
CA ASN A 249 -10.56 3.19 -31.52
C ASN A 249 -10.28 4.67 -31.22
N LYS A 250 -9.91 5.47 -32.22
CA LYS A 250 -9.69 6.92 -32.11
C LYS A 250 -8.63 7.31 -31.07
N PHE A 251 -7.59 6.49 -30.89
CA PHE A 251 -6.38 6.89 -30.17
C PHE A 251 -5.48 7.77 -31.05
N THR A 252 -6.09 8.77 -31.68
CA THR A 252 -5.45 9.67 -32.64
C THR A 252 -5.70 11.12 -32.25
N SER A 253 -4.74 11.99 -32.55
CA SER A 253 -4.89 13.44 -32.45
C SER A 253 -5.91 13.95 -33.47
N PRO A 254 -6.30 15.24 -33.39
CA PRO A 254 -7.05 15.90 -34.45
C PRO A 254 -6.34 15.90 -35.82
N SER A 255 -5.02 15.67 -35.85
CA SER A 255 -4.21 15.51 -37.07
C SER A 255 -4.07 14.05 -37.53
N GLU A 256 -4.88 13.13 -36.98
CA GLU A 256 -4.85 11.67 -37.26
C GLU A 256 -3.56 10.94 -36.87
N GLU A 257 -2.70 11.56 -36.06
CA GLU A 257 -1.49 10.94 -35.53
C GLU A 257 -1.81 10.11 -34.30
N ILE A 258 -1.25 8.90 -34.18
CA ILE A 258 -1.49 8.05 -33.01
C ILE A 258 -0.83 8.69 -31.78
N ILE A 259 -1.62 8.98 -30.74
CA ILE A 259 -1.16 9.67 -29.50
C ILE A 259 -0.78 8.73 -28.36
N VAL A 260 -0.84 7.42 -28.61
CA VAL A 260 -0.52 6.39 -27.62
C VAL A 260 0.60 5.48 -28.11
N THR A 261 1.45 5.05 -27.20
CA THR A 261 2.55 4.13 -27.48
C THR A 261 2.34 2.83 -26.72
N ILE A 262 2.57 1.70 -27.39
CA ILE A 262 2.65 0.39 -26.71
C ILE A 262 4.11 0.15 -26.37
N GLU A 263 4.44 0.22 -25.08
CA GLU A 263 5.82 0.09 -24.62
C GLU A 263 6.38 -1.33 -24.78
N ALA A 264 5.57 -2.38 -24.56
CA ALA A 264 5.99 -3.76 -24.76
C ALA A 264 4.82 -4.73 -24.96
N ILE A 265 5.00 -5.70 -25.87
CA ILE A 265 4.15 -6.89 -26.01
C ILE A 265 5.02 -8.12 -25.75
N VAL A 266 4.61 -8.97 -24.80
CA VAL A 266 5.36 -10.16 -24.42
C VAL A 266 4.65 -11.42 -24.91
N LEU A 267 5.27 -12.12 -25.85
CA LEU A 267 4.81 -13.43 -26.32
C LEU A 267 5.49 -14.54 -25.50
N LYS A 268 4.69 -15.38 -24.84
CA LYS A 268 5.17 -16.61 -24.18
C LYS A 268 4.91 -17.79 -25.10
N ILE A 269 5.95 -18.58 -25.38
CA ILE A 269 5.85 -19.80 -26.18
C ILE A 269 6.19 -20.97 -25.26
N ASN A 270 5.19 -21.80 -24.98
CA ASN A 270 5.37 -23.02 -24.18
C ASN A 270 5.69 -24.18 -25.14
N GLY A 271 6.86 -24.81 -24.97
CA GLY A 271 7.31 -25.95 -25.80
C GLY A 271 8.37 -25.62 -26.86
N GLU A 272 8.94 -26.66 -27.47
CA GLU A 272 9.86 -26.53 -28.61
C GLU A 272 9.07 -26.18 -29.89
N ILE A 273 9.56 -25.17 -30.63
CA ILE A 273 9.14 -24.84 -32.00
C ILE A 273 10.19 -25.40 -32.95
#